data_AF-U7QL67-F1
#
_entry.id   AF-U7QL67-F1
#
_cell.length_a   1.000
_cell.length_b   1.000
_cell.length_c   1.000
_cell.angle_alpha   90.00
_cell.angle_beta   90.00
_cell.angle_gamma   90.00
#
_symmetry.space_group_name_H-M   'P 1'
#
loop_
_entity.id
_entity.type
_entity.pdbx_description
1 polymer ?
#
loop_
_entity_poly.entity_id
_entity_poly.type
_entity_poly.pdbx_seq_one_letter_code
_entity_poly.pdbx_strand_id
1 'polypeptide(L)'
;MEVQENGDMLISETQKYVFTQSHSNQRYRYIPLDKVDEITDVAVFENEKQIPAETGVENNQLWIRWKHELNPPEAHTFVLKYRVIGGLQFNEDNIRVYWKAIFPERNTRIEKSKIVVKLPQALSGNILEYTSYGVSTNIREINPYTFEFVAQQPIYPAQLIEVFIAFPQNILDIPKPNWQRFSFLKAVLDVSLFYISLFSLIFIMRGISTDGGSSAYGSGTFGGGGSGGRRGRSTGGGGGGCGGGGGGGGGGGGGGGGGGGGGGGGGGGGGGGGG
;
A
#
# COMPACT_ATOMS: atom_id res chain seq x y z
N MET A 1 -3.03 -15.29 -16.84
CA MET A 1 -1.93 -14.35 -16.61
C MET A 1 -0.62 -15.03 -16.92
N GLU A 2 0.34 -14.29 -17.43
CA GLU A 2 1.66 -14.81 -17.81
C GLU A 2 2.74 -13.89 -17.25
N VAL A 3 3.60 -14.45 -16.41
CA VAL A 3 4.77 -13.76 -15.86
C VAL A 3 5.90 -13.87 -16.87
N GLN A 4 6.53 -12.74 -17.19
CA GLN A 4 7.63 -12.63 -18.13
C GLN A 4 8.97 -12.73 -17.38
N GLU A 5 10.06 -13.04 -18.10
CA GLU A 5 11.41 -13.16 -17.51
C GLU A 5 11.90 -11.86 -16.87
N ASN A 6 11.45 -10.70 -17.38
CA ASN A 6 11.76 -9.39 -16.82
C ASN A 6 10.90 -9.03 -15.58
N GLY A 7 9.98 -9.91 -15.17
CA GLY A 7 9.08 -9.74 -14.02
C GLY A 7 7.75 -9.04 -14.31
N ASP A 8 7.50 -8.63 -15.55
CA ASP A 8 6.19 -8.09 -15.90
C ASP A 8 5.13 -9.19 -15.93
N MET A 9 3.87 -8.81 -15.72
CA MET A 9 2.74 -9.73 -15.88
C MET A 9 1.84 -9.28 -17.03
N LEU A 10 1.67 -10.15 -18.02
CA LEU A 10 0.67 -10.00 -19.06
C LEU A 10 -0.65 -10.58 -18.56
N ILE A 11 -1.63 -9.72 -18.35
CA ILE A 11 -2.95 -10.10 -17.87
C ILE A 11 -3.93 -10.16 -19.03
N SER A 12 -4.76 -11.21 -19.04
CA SER A 12 -5.92 -11.35 -19.91
C SER A 12 -7.09 -11.80 -19.05
N GLU A 13 -8.10 -10.96 -18.92
CA GLU A 13 -9.36 -11.24 -18.21
C GLU A 13 -10.48 -11.47 -19.23
N THR A 14 -11.03 -12.68 -19.30
CA THR A 14 -12.24 -12.96 -20.10
C THR A 14 -13.47 -12.92 -19.19
N GLN A 15 -14.36 -11.98 -19.45
CA GLN A 15 -15.53 -11.71 -18.62
C GLN A 15 -16.80 -11.88 -19.46
N LYS A 16 -17.61 -12.88 -19.12
CA LYS A 16 -18.92 -13.12 -19.74
C LYS A 16 -20.02 -12.55 -18.85
N TYR A 17 -20.81 -11.63 -19.40
CA TYR A 17 -21.97 -11.05 -18.76
C TYR A 17 -23.24 -11.59 -19.38
N VAL A 18 -24.26 -11.82 -18.56
CA VAL A 18 -25.62 -12.18 -18.99
C VAL A 18 -26.54 -11.08 -18.49
N PHE A 19 -27.21 -10.39 -19.42
CA PHE A 19 -28.15 -9.32 -19.13
C PHE A 19 -29.57 -9.83 -19.32
N THR A 20 -30.39 -9.75 -18.28
CA THR A 20 -31.80 -10.17 -18.30
C THR A 20 -32.78 -9.00 -18.35
N GLN A 21 -32.28 -7.78 -18.15
CA GLN A 21 -33.04 -6.53 -18.12
C GLN A 21 -32.13 -5.36 -18.53
N SER A 22 -32.72 -4.18 -18.77
CA SER A 22 -31.97 -2.97 -19.12
C SER A 22 -30.93 -2.59 -18.06
N HIS A 23 -29.72 -2.29 -18.51
CA HIS A 23 -28.63 -1.74 -17.70
C HIS A 23 -27.94 -0.63 -18.48
N SER A 24 -27.05 0.13 -17.82
CA SER A 24 -26.18 1.06 -18.53
C SER A 24 -25.40 0.36 -19.64
N ASN A 25 -25.14 1.06 -20.74
CA ASN A 25 -24.27 0.62 -21.83
C ASN A 25 -22.77 0.71 -21.46
N GLN A 26 -22.45 1.17 -20.25
CA GLN A 26 -21.08 1.38 -19.79
C GLN A 26 -20.65 0.31 -18.79
N ARG A 27 -19.41 -0.16 -18.93
CA ARG A 27 -18.76 -1.13 -18.03
C ARG A 27 -17.46 -0.55 -17.49
N TYR A 28 -17.03 -1.10 -16.36
CA TYR A 28 -15.86 -0.61 -15.63
C TYR A 28 -15.04 -1.76 -15.07
N ARG A 29 -13.72 -1.54 -14.98
CA ARG A 29 -12.78 -2.37 -14.24
C ARG A 29 -11.83 -1.46 -13.46
N TYR A 30 -11.72 -1.66 -12.14
CA TYR A 30 -10.82 -0.91 -11.26
C TYR A 30 -9.66 -1.79 -10.80
N ILE A 31 -8.43 -1.38 -11.07
CA ILE A 31 -7.21 -2.10 -10.71
C ILE A 31 -6.46 -1.29 -9.64
N PRO A 32 -6.31 -1.80 -8.40
CA PRO A 32 -5.53 -1.13 -7.36
C PRO A 32 -4.08 -0.90 -7.77
N LEU A 33 -3.53 0.28 -7.44
CA LEU A 33 -2.17 0.69 -7.76
C LEU A 33 -1.19 0.59 -6.57
N ASP A 34 -1.63 0.09 -5.41
CA ASP A 34 -0.84 0.03 -4.17
C ASP A 34 0.34 -0.95 -4.22
N LYS A 35 0.29 -1.95 -5.11
CA LYS A 35 1.28 -3.03 -5.21
C LYS A 35 1.78 -3.27 -6.63
N VAL A 36 1.81 -2.22 -7.43
CA VAL A 36 2.35 -2.22 -8.80
C VAL A 36 3.09 -0.90 -9.02
N ASP A 37 4.06 -0.90 -9.94
CA ASP A 37 4.69 0.36 -10.35
C ASP A 37 3.85 1.05 -11.43
N GLU A 38 3.31 0.28 -12.38
CA GLU A 38 2.51 0.81 -13.48
C GLU A 38 1.58 -0.26 -14.08
N ILE A 39 0.48 0.19 -14.70
CA ILE A 39 -0.37 -0.62 -15.57
C ILE A 39 -0.38 0.02 -16.95
N THR A 40 0.03 -0.72 -17.97
CA THR A 40 0.18 -0.23 -19.35
C THR A 40 -0.49 -1.16 -20.36
N ASP A 41 -0.43 -0.80 -21.64
CA ASP A 41 -0.89 -1.64 -22.76
C ASP A 41 -2.35 -2.11 -22.63
N VAL A 42 -3.22 -1.25 -22.10
CA VAL A 42 -4.63 -1.57 -21.86
C VAL A 42 -5.39 -1.66 -23.19
N ALA A 43 -6.05 -2.79 -23.40
CA ALA A 43 -6.93 -3.01 -24.54
C ALA A 43 -8.17 -3.82 -24.13
N VAL A 44 -9.32 -3.48 -24.69
CA VAL A 44 -10.59 -4.18 -24.47
C VAL A 44 -11.09 -4.73 -25.80
N PHE A 45 -11.52 -5.98 -25.80
CA PHE A 45 -12.04 -6.67 -26.97
C PHE A 45 -13.43 -7.20 -26.69
N GLU A 46 -14.25 -7.22 -27.73
CA GLU A 46 -15.55 -7.88 -27.77
C GLU A 46 -15.66 -8.62 -29.10
N ASN A 47 -16.00 -9.92 -29.06
CA ASN A 47 -16.07 -10.77 -30.26
C ASN A 47 -14.79 -10.68 -31.12
N GLU A 48 -13.63 -10.77 -30.46
CA GLU A 48 -12.28 -10.68 -31.06
C GLU A 48 -11.91 -9.32 -31.68
N LYS A 49 -12.85 -8.37 -31.75
CA LYS A 49 -12.61 -7.01 -32.22
C LYS A 49 -12.24 -6.12 -31.04
N GLN A 50 -11.15 -5.35 -31.18
CA GLN A 50 -10.80 -4.32 -30.22
C GLN A 50 -11.87 -3.20 -30.25
N ILE A 51 -12.36 -2.81 -29.08
CA ILE A 51 -13.32 -1.73 -28.91
C ILE A 51 -12.68 -0.54 -28.18
N PRO A 52 -13.19 0.69 -28.35
CA PRO A 52 -12.68 1.85 -27.62
C PRO A 52 -12.82 1.67 -26.11
N ALA A 53 -11.74 1.97 -25.40
CA ALA A 53 -11.72 2.03 -23.94
C ALA A 53 -11.01 3.30 -23.49
N GLU A 54 -11.51 3.89 -22.41
CA GLU A 54 -10.91 5.02 -21.72
C GLU A 54 -10.23 4.51 -20.46
N THR A 55 -9.12 5.13 -20.09
CA THR A 55 -8.40 4.84 -18.84
C THR A 55 -8.11 6.12 -18.08
N GLY A 56 -8.07 6.01 -16.76
CA GLY A 56 -7.58 7.08 -15.89
C GLY A 56 -7.27 6.55 -14.51
N VAL A 57 -6.75 7.43 -13.65
CA VAL A 57 -6.38 7.09 -12.29
C VAL A 57 -7.19 7.94 -11.33
N GLU A 58 -7.83 7.29 -10.36
CA GLU A 58 -8.58 7.95 -9.29
C GLU A 58 -8.46 7.11 -8.01
N ASN A 59 -8.31 7.74 -6.85
CA ASN A 59 -8.25 7.06 -5.55
C ASN A 59 -7.24 5.89 -5.48
N ASN A 60 -6.06 6.05 -6.09
CA ASN A 60 -5.02 5.02 -6.19
C ASN A 60 -5.47 3.73 -6.92
N GLN A 61 -6.39 3.87 -7.88
CA GLN A 61 -6.82 2.79 -8.77
C GLN A 61 -6.79 3.26 -10.21
N LEU A 62 -6.31 2.40 -11.12
CA LEU A 62 -6.57 2.58 -12.55
C LEU A 62 -7.99 2.13 -12.82
N TRP A 63 -8.80 2.98 -13.43
CA TRP A 63 -10.09 2.59 -14.00
C TRP A 63 -9.95 2.38 -15.51
N ILE A 64 -10.61 1.34 -16.01
CA ILE A 64 -10.78 1.04 -17.44
C ILE A 64 -12.27 1.09 -17.71
N ARG A 65 -12.70 1.89 -18.68
CA ARG A 65 -14.11 2.11 -19.02
C ARG A 65 -14.35 1.87 -20.49
N TRP A 66 -15.38 1.09 -20.81
CA TRP A 66 -15.78 0.84 -22.18
C TRP A 66 -17.30 0.87 -22.32
N LYS A 67 -17.77 1.10 -23.55
CA LYS A 67 -19.19 1.12 -23.92
C LYS A 67 -19.48 0.00 -24.91
N HIS A 68 -20.69 -0.53 -24.84
CA HIS A 68 -21.22 -1.53 -25.76
C HIS A 68 -22.73 -1.30 -25.96
N GLU A 69 -23.27 -1.74 -27.08
CA GLU A 69 -24.72 -1.71 -27.30
C GLU A 69 -25.39 -2.83 -26.49
N LEU A 70 -26.55 -2.55 -25.90
CA LEU A 70 -27.25 -3.48 -25.03
C LEU A 70 -28.76 -3.49 -25.30
N ASN A 71 -29.26 -4.61 -25.80
CA ASN A 71 -30.66 -4.95 -26.03
C ASN A 71 -31.01 -6.29 -25.33
N PRO A 72 -31.26 -6.28 -24.00
CA PRO A 72 -31.53 -7.49 -23.22
C PRO A 72 -32.84 -8.17 -23.65
N PRO A 73 -32.96 -9.50 -23.52
CA PRO A 73 -31.99 -10.40 -22.90
C PRO A 73 -30.88 -10.86 -23.87
N GLU A 74 -29.63 -10.67 -23.47
CA GLU A 74 -28.47 -11.10 -24.26
C GLU A 74 -27.22 -11.30 -23.40
N ALA A 75 -26.15 -11.81 -24.00
CA ALA A 75 -24.89 -12.06 -23.33
C ALA A 75 -23.71 -11.51 -24.13
N HIS A 76 -22.79 -10.87 -23.43
CA HIS A 76 -21.58 -10.28 -24.01
C HIS A 76 -20.34 -10.87 -23.36
N THR A 77 -19.29 -11.07 -24.15
CA THR A 77 -17.99 -11.53 -23.66
C THR A 77 -16.94 -10.49 -23.98
N PHE A 78 -16.37 -9.92 -22.94
CA PHE A 78 -15.27 -8.98 -23.04
C PHE A 78 -13.96 -9.65 -22.69
N VAL A 79 -12.89 -9.28 -23.39
CA VAL A 79 -11.52 -9.65 -23.04
C VAL A 79 -10.75 -8.38 -22.76
N LEU A 80 -10.32 -8.20 -21.52
CA LEU A 80 -9.43 -7.11 -21.12
C LEU A 80 -8.00 -7.64 -21.14
N LYS A 81 -7.10 -6.93 -21.80
CA LYS A 81 -5.67 -7.19 -21.80
C LYS A 81 -4.93 -5.97 -21.26
N TYR A 82 -3.93 -6.20 -20.44
CA TYR A 82 -3.06 -5.15 -19.91
C TYR A 82 -1.76 -5.75 -19.38
N ARG A 83 -0.73 -4.92 -19.29
CA ARG A 83 0.57 -5.25 -18.73
C ARG A 83 0.70 -4.64 -17.34
N VAL A 84 1.20 -5.43 -16.40
CA VAL A 84 1.50 -5.00 -15.03
C VAL A 84 3.01 -4.93 -14.89
N ILE A 85 3.53 -3.74 -14.60
CA ILE A 85 4.94 -3.51 -14.32
C ILE A 85 5.13 -3.45 -12.81
N GLY A 86 6.11 -4.18 -12.30
CA GLY A 86 6.44 -4.21 -10.88
C GLY A 86 5.40 -4.87 -9.98
N GLY A 87 4.54 -5.75 -10.51
CA GLY A 87 3.49 -6.42 -9.74
C GLY A 87 3.93 -7.65 -8.95
N LEU A 88 5.19 -8.09 -9.09
CA LEU A 88 5.75 -9.19 -8.30
C LEU A 88 6.21 -8.70 -6.92
N GLN A 89 5.92 -9.48 -5.89
CA GLN A 89 6.28 -9.14 -4.51
C GLN A 89 7.58 -9.85 -4.11
N PHE A 90 8.50 -9.11 -3.50
CA PHE A 90 9.80 -9.60 -3.05
C PHE A 90 9.77 -9.78 -1.54
N ASN A 91 10.21 -10.94 -1.08
CA ASN A 91 10.59 -11.19 0.31
C ASN A 91 12.10 -11.48 0.38
N GLU A 92 12.64 -11.81 1.56
CA GLU A 92 14.08 -12.04 1.77
C GLU A 92 14.71 -12.95 0.71
N ASP A 93 14.14 -14.15 0.47
CA ASP A 93 14.71 -15.13 -0.46
C ASP A 93 13.84 -15.44 -1.69
N ASN A 94 12.60 -14.94 -1.71
CA ASN A 94 11.56 -15.40 -2.65
C ASN A 94 10.91 -14.24 -3.38
N ILE A 95 10.57 -14.47 -4.64
CA ILE A 95 9.66 -13.64 -5.43
C ILE A 95 8.29 -14.33 -5.46
N ARG A 96 7.22 -13.53 -5.41
CA ARG A 96 5.85 -14.02 -5.30
C ARG A 96 4.95 -13.34 -6.32
N VAL A 97 4.24 -14.14 -7.11
CA VAL A 97 2.99 -13.71 -7.73
C VAL A 97 1.95 -13.70 -6.63
N TYR A 98 1.48 -12.52 -6.22
CA TYR A 98 0.37 -12.40 -5.29
C TYR A 98 -0.64 -11.41 -5.86
N TRP A 99 -1.62 -11.95 -6.57
CA TRP A 99 -2.50 -11.17 -7.46
C TRP A 99 -3.97 -11.47 -7.21
N LYS A 100 -4.78 -10.41 -7.10
CA LYS A 100 -6.23 -10.49 -6.97
C LYS A 100 -6.87 -10.75 -8.33
N ALA A 101 -6.88 -12.02 -8.72
CA ALA A 101 -7.37 -12.47 -10.03
C ALA A 101 -8.89 -12.36 -10.18
N ILE A 102 -9.64 -12.48 -9.08
CA ILE A 102 -11.08 -12.21 -9.03
C ILE A 102 -11.32 -11.12 -7.97
N PHE A 103 -11.76 -9.93 -8.40
CA PHE A 103 -11.90 -8.72 -7.58
C PHE A 103 -13.27 -8.62 -6.88
N PRO A 104 -13.35 -8.22 -5.60
CA PRO A 104 -14.59 -8.27 -4.82
C PRO A 104 -15.63 -7.20 -5.21
N GLU A 105 -15.23 -6.11 -5.85
CA GLU A 105 -16.08 -4.96 -6.18
C GLU A 105 -17.01 -5.26 -7.37
N ARG A 106 -18.12 -5.94 -7.10
CA ARG A 106 -19.16 -6.26 -8.09
C ARG A 106 -20.52 -6.48 -7.42
N ASN A 107 -21.59 -6.22 -8.16
CA ASN A 107 -22.97 -6.35 -7.66
C ASN A 107 -23.63 -7.68 -8.05
N THR A 108 -22.97 -8.49 -8.88
CA THR A 108 -23.49 -9.77 -9.38
C THR A 108 -22.54 -10.90 -8.99
N ARG A 109 -23.11 -12.09 -8.76
CA ARG A 109 -22.31 -13.29 -8.52
C ARG A 109 -21.64 -13.77 -9.82
N ILE A 110 -20.49 -14.42 -9.69
CA ILE A 110 -19.80 -15.12 -10.76
C ILE A 110 -20.16 -16.60 -10.63
N GLU A 111 -20.77 -17.19 -11.65
CA GLU A 111 -21.20 -18.60 -11.60
C GLU A 111 -20.01 -19.57 -11.66
N LYS A 112 -19.01 -19.26 -12.50
CA LYS A 112 -17.82 -20.09 -12.71
C LYS A 112 -16.63 -19.18 -12.98
N SER A 113 -15.48 -19.53 -12.42
CA SER A 113 -14.22 -18.87 -12.74
C SER A 113 -13.08 -19.88 -12.85
N LYS A 114 -12.13 -19.54 -13.71
CA LYS A 114 -10.87 -20.23 -13.86
C LYS A 114 -9.75 -19.20 -13.97
N ILE A 115 -8.70 -19.39 -13.20
CA ILE A 115 -7.48 -18.60 -13.25
C ILE A 115 -6.36 -19.52 -13.74
N VAL A 116 -5.58 -19.04 -14.71
CA VAL A 116 -4.38 -19.74 -15.20
C VAL A 116 -3.20 -18.82 -15.02
N VAL A 117 -2.17 -19.29 -14.33
CA VAL A 117 -0.90 -18.59 -14.13
C VAL A 117 0.19 -19.35 -14.88
N LYS A 118 0.79 -18.70 -15.87
CA LYS A 118 1.97 -19.20 -16.57
C LYS A 118 3.19 -18.45 -16.07
N LEU A 119 4.23 -19.19 -15.73
CA LEU A 119 5.52 -18.68 -15.28
C LEU A 119 6.58 -18.89 -16.38
N PRO A 120 7.70 -18.14 -16.34
CA PRO A 120 8.82 -18.38 -17.23
C PRO A 120 9.31 -19.83 -17.10
N GLN A 121 9.67 -20.44 -18.23
CA GLN A 121 10.13 -21.82 -18.26
C GLN A 121 11.40 -22.05 -17.41
N ALA A 122 12.22 -21.01 -17.22
CA ALA A 122 13.38 -21.04 -16.33
C ALA A 122 13.02 -21.38 -14.86
N LEU A 123 11.79 -21.14 -14.42
CA LEU A 123 11.31 -21.47 -13.08
C LEU A 123 10.80 -22.91 -12.95
N SER A 124 10.77 -23.68 -14.05
CA SER A 124 10.28 -25.07 -14.08
C SER A 124 10.96 -25.92 -13.01
N GLY A 125 10.16 -26.55 -12.13
CA GLY A 125 10.64 -27.40 -11.04
C GLY A 125 11.24 -26.64 -9.85
N ASN A 126 11.22 -25.31 -9.85
CA ASN A 126 11.72 -24.45 -8.78
C ASN A 126 10.60 -23.64 -8.11
N ILE A 127 9.38 -24.18 -8.08
CA ILE A 127 8.26 -23.52 -7.39
C ILE A 127 8.26 -23.98 -5.94
N LEU A 128 8.28 -23.01 -5.02
CA LEU A 128 8.36 -23.27 -3.59
C LEU A 128 6.98 -23.50 -2.99
N GLU A 129 6.00 -22.71 -3.43
CA GLU A 129 4.64 -22.76 -2.92
C GLU A 129 3.68 -22.25 -4.00
N TYR A 130 2.51 -22.87 -4.10
CA TYR A 130 1.39 -22.34 -4.87
C TYR A 130 0.08 -22.61 -4.11
N THR A 131 -0.74 -21.57 -3.96
CA THR A 131 -2.03 -21.63 -3.28
C THR A 131 -2.95 -20.50 -3.75
N SER A 132 -4.16 -20.45 -3.20
CA SER A 132 -5.09 -19.33 -3.41
C SER A 132 -5.81 -18.95 -2.12
N TYR A 133 -6.16 -17.68 -1.98
CA TYR A 133 -6.93 -17.15 -0.87
C TYR A 133 -8.30 -16.63 -1.32
N GLY A 134 -9.26 -16.60 -0.38
CA GLY A 134 -10.64 -16.20 -0.65
C GLY A 134 -11.56 -17.40 -0.90
N VAL A 135 -12.34 -17.37 -1.98
CA VAL A 135 -13.21 -18.50 -2.34
C VAL A 135 -12.38 -19.73 -2.68
N SER A 136 -12.79 -20.88 -2.17
CA SER A 136 -12.07 -22.14 -2.34
C SER A 136 -11.91 -22.52 -3.81
N THR A 137 -10.70 -22.92 -4.19
CA THR A 137 -10.36 -23.37 -5.54
C THR A 137 -9.84 -24.80 -5.52
N ASN A 138 -10.07 -25.52 -6.62
CA ASN A 138 -9.31 -26.71 -6.94
C ASN A 138 -8.07 -26.26 -7.74
N ILE A 139 -6.89 -26.70 -7.32
CA ILE A 139 -5.62 -26.27 -7.89
C ILE A 139 -4.98 -27.44 -8.62
N ARG A 140 -4.54 -27.19 -9.85
CA ARG A 140 -3.90 -28.18 -10.71
C ARG A 140 -2.61 -27.61 -11.27
N GLU A 141 -1.52 -28.35 -11.12
CA GLU A 141 -0.33 -28.16 -11.93
C GLU A 141 -0.56 -28.82 -13.28
N ILE A 142 -0.70 -28.01 -14.33
CA ILE A 142 -0.90 -28.50 -15.70
C ILE A 142 0.44 -28.97 -16.29
N ASN A 143 1.50 -28.26 -15.94
CA ASN A 143 2.90 -28.59 -16.20
C ASN A 143 3.78 -27.78 -15.21
N PRO A 144 5.10 -28.01 -15.14
CA PRO A 144 6.00 -27.40 -14.15
C PRO A 144 6.08 -25.86 -14.12
N TYR A 145 5.42 -25.16 -15.03
CA TYR A 145 5.39 -23.70 -15.12
C TYR A 145 3.98 -23.15 -15.39
N THR A 146 2.93 -23.98 -15.30
CA THR A 146 1.54 -23.57 -15.54
C THR A 146 0.61 -24.13 -14.47
N PHE A 147 -0.04 -23.22 -13.74
CA PHE A 147 -0.93 -23.53 -12.62
C PHE A 147 -2.35 -23.07 -12.95
N GLU A 148 -3.31 -23.96 -12.75
CA GLU A 148 -4.74 -23.71 -12.93
C GLU A 148 -5.45 -23.70 -11.57
N PHE A 149 -6.27 -22.68 -11.33
CA PHE A 149 -7.09 -22.52 -10.14
C PHE A 149 -8.56 -22.39 -10.58
N VAL A 150 -9.40 -23.33 -10.19
CA VAL A 150 -10.83 -23.36 -10.58
C VAL A 150 -11.68 -23.17 -9.34
N ALA A 151 -12.55 -22.15 -9.32
CA ALA A 151 -13.46 -21.95 -8.21
C ALA A 151 -14.39 -23.15 -8.03
N GLN A 152 -14.52 -23.64 -6.80
CA GLN A 152 -15.35 -24.81 -6.50
C GLN A 152 -16.82 -24.45 -6.36
N GLN A 153 -17.13 -23.17 -6.15
CA GLN A 153 -18.46 -22.64 -5.88
C GLN A 153 -18.64 -21.30 -6.59
N PRO A 154 -19.89 -20.85 -6.82
CA PRO A 154 -20.17 -19.48 -7.26
C PRO A 154 -19.55 -18.44 -6.32
N ILE A 155 -19.09 -17.33 -6.87
CA ILE A 155 -18.38 -16.27 -6.16
C ILE A 155 -19.31 -15.05 -6.02
N TYR A 156 -19.80 -14.81 -4.81
CA TYR A 156 -20.77 -13.75 -4.50
C TYR A 156 -20.14 -12.35 -4.48
N PRO A 157 -20.93 -11.26 -4.52
CA PRO A 157 -20.43 -9.90 -4.26
C PRO A 157 -19.54 -9.83 -3.00
N ALA A 158 -18.54 -8.95 -3.03
CA ALA A 158 -17.51 -8.79 -1.98
C ALA A 158 -16.57 -9.99 -1.76
N GLN A 159 -16.80 -11.15 -2.39
CA GLN A 159 -15.87 -12.27 -2.37
C GLN A 159 -14.82 -12.16 -3.48
N LEU A 160 -13.62 -12.66 -3.20
CA LEU A 160 -12.46 -12.57 -4.10
C LEU A 160 -11.75 -13.91 -4.24
N ILE A 161 -10.85 -13.98 -5.22
CA ILE A 161 -9.81 -15.02 -5.30
C ILE A 161 -8.49 -14.32 -5.58
N GLU A 162 -7.53 -14.54 -4.68
CA GLU A 162 -6.14 -14.17 -4.86
C GLU A 162 -5.32 -15.41 -5.17
N VAL A 163 -4.49 -15.34 -6.21
CA VAL A 163 -3.51 -16.39 -6.51
C VAL A 163 -2.19 -16.05 -5.84
N PHE A 164 -1.54 -17.06 -5.30
CA PHE A 164 -0.24 -16.95 -4.64
C PHE A 164 0.70 -18.02 -5.20
N ILE A 165 1.81 -17.62 -5.79
CA ILE A 165 2.87 -18.54 -6.23
C ILE A 165 4.23 -17.95 -5.86
N ALA A 166 5.05 -18.71 -5.14
CA ALA A 166 6.39 -18.31 -4.70
C ALA A 166 7.48 -19.12 -5.40
N PHE A 167 8.57 -18.45 -5.78
CA PHE A 167 9.75 -19.06 -6.37
C PHE A 167 11.03 -18.34 -5.88
N PRO A 168 12.22 -19.00 -5.95
CA PRO A 168 13.48 -18.41 -5.51
C PRO A 168 13.83 -17.16 -6.33
N GLN A 169 14.35 -16.14 -5.65
CA GLN A 169 14.70 -14.88 -6.33
C GLN A 169 15.96 -14.98 -7.22
N ASN A 170 16.79 -16.01 -7.04
CA ASN A 170 18.10 -16.14 -7.69
C ASN A 170 18.05 -16.76 -9.09
N ILE A 171 16.86 -17.09 -9.60
CA ILE A 171 16.69 -17.72 -10.91
C ILE A 171 16.50 -16.70 -12.03
N LEU A 172 15.75 -15.62 -11.74
CA LEU A 172 15.46 -14.56 -12.70
C LEU A 172 16.05 -13.24 -12.19
N ASP A 173 16.71 -12.50 -13.08
CA ASP A 173 17.23 -11.16 -12.76
C ASP A 173 16.12 -10.11 -12.89
N ILE A 174 15.22 -10.09 -11.90
CA ILE A 174 14.06 -9.19 -11.87
C ILE A 174 14.37 -8.00 -10.96
N PRO A 175 14.25 -6.75 -11.45
CA PRO A 175 14.45 -5.58 -10.61
C PRO A 175 13.35 -5.50 -9.54
N LYS A 176 13.74 -5.24 -8.28
CA LYS A 176 12.78 -4.99 -7.20
C LYS A 176 11.92 -3.76 -7.52
N PRO A 177 10.57 -3.86 -7.47
CA PRO A 177 9.66 -2.76 -7.78
C PRO A 177 9.84 -1.53 -6.90
N ASN A 178 9.54 -0.36 -7.45
CA ASN A 178 9.72 0.91 -6.76
C ASN A 178 8.84 1.01 -5.51
N TRP A 179 7.57 0.60 -5.58
CA TRP A 179 6.65 0.65 -4.43
C TRP A 179 7.16 -0.14 -3.21
N GLN A 180 7.96 -1.20 -3.43
CA GLN A 180 8.59 -1.97 -2.35
C GLN A 180 9.87 -1.33 -1.81
N ARG A 181 10.62 -0.60 -2.64
CA ARG A 181 11.79 0.18 -2.19
C ARG A 181 11.36 1.35 -1.30
N PHE A 182 10.33 2.08 -1.71
CA PHE A 182 9.83 3.24 -0.96
C PHE A 182 9.10 2.84 0.32
N SER A 183 8.40 1.71 0.34
CA SER A 183 7.81 1.15 1.57
C SER A 183 8.86 0.93 2.65
N PHE A 184 10.02 0.36 2.29
CA PHE A 184 11.13 0.16 3.22
C PHE A 184 11.72 1.49 3.74
N LEU A 185 11.97 2.47 2.85
CA LEU A 185 12.50 3.78 3.24
C LEU A 185 11.55 4.53 4.19
N LYS A 186 10.24 4.48 3.92
CA LYS A 186 9.22 5.09 4.79
C LYS A 186 9.23 4.45 6.18
N ALA A 187 9.25 3.13 6.26
CA ALA A 187 9.29 2.44 7.55
C ALA A 187 10.53 2.82 8.38
N VAL A 188 11.71 2.95 7.74
CA VAL A 188 12.94 3.39 8.40
C VAL A 188 12.82 4.84 8.89
N LEU A 189 12.28 5.75 8.08
CA LEU A 189 12.06 7.14 8.48
C LEU A 189 11.05 7.25 9.63
N ASP A 190 9.94 6.52 9.58
CA ASP A 190 8.91 6.53 10.63
C ASP A 190 9.47 6.03 11.97
N VAL A 191 10.25 4.93 11.97
CA VAL A 191 10.95 4.43 13.16
C VAL A 191 11.98 5.44 13.65
N SER A 192 12.74 6.06 12.75
CA SER A 192 13.75 7.06 13.10
C SER A 192 13.11 8.30 13.74
N LEU A 193 12.01 8.82 13.18
CA LEU A 193 11.26 9.94 13.74
C LEU A 193 10.62 9.59 15.08
N PHE A 194 10.08 8.37 15.23
CA PHE A 194 9.60 7.88 16.52
C PHE A 194 10.73 7.83 17.56
N TYR A 195 11.91 7.34 17.18
CA TYR A 195 13.08 7.30 18.07
C TYR A 195 13.58 8.70 18.44
N ILE A 196 13.64 9.63 17.49
CA ILE A 196 13.99 11.03 17.72
C ILE A 196 12.96 11.67 18.67
N SER A 197 11.66 11.44 18.45
CA SER A 197 10.59 11.91 19.32
C SER A 197 10.74 11.36 20.75
N LEU A 198 10.96 10.06 20.90
CA LEU A 198 11.14 9.42 22.20
C LEU A 198 12.41 9.93 22.91
N PHE A 199 13.50 10.12 22.18
CA PHE A 199 14.76 10.66 22.70
C PHE A 199 14.60 12.13 23.14
N SER A 200 13.90 12.95 22.35
CA SER A 200 13.59 14.33 22.70
C SER A 200 12.72 14.44 23.95
N LEU A 201 11.75 13.53 24.14
CA LEU A 201 10.91 13.46 25.35
C LEU A 201 11.72 13.09 26.61
N ILE A 202 12.68 12.16 26.49
CA ILE A 202 13.59 11.80 27.59
C ILE A 202 14.50 12.99 27.98
N PHE A 203 14.98 13.76 27.00
CA PHE A 203 15.79 14.96 27.27
C PHE A 203 14.99 16.08 27.94
N ILE A 204 13.72 16.28 27.53
CA ILE A 204 12.82 17.24 28.18
C ILE A 204 12.52 16.82 29.63
N MET A 205 12.32 15.52 29.89
CA MET A 205 12.05 15.01 31.25
C MET A 205 13.29 15.03 32.16
N ARG A 206 14.51 14.91 31.62
CA ARG A 206 15.77 14.99 32.38
C ARG A 206 16.25 16.42 32.66
N GLY A 207 15.74 17.41 31.93
CA GLY A 207 16.05 18.84 32.15
C GLY A 207 15.30 19.49 33.33
N ILE A 208 14.36 18.79 33.97
CA ILE A 208 13.54 19.31 35.10
C ILE A 208 14.08 18.81 36.46
N SER A 209 15.36 18.49 36.54
CA SER A 209 16.04 18.24 37.82
C SER A 209 17.36 19.01 37.85
N THR A 210 17.25 20.32 38.10
CA THR A 210 18.39 21.12 38.56
C THR A 210 18.14 21.54 40.01
N ASP A 211 19.17 21.33 40.81
CA ASP A 211 19.15 21.26 42.26
C ASP A 211 18.55 22.48 42.96
N GLY A 212 17.66 22.22 43.92
CA GLY A 212 17.29 23.17 44.97
C GLY A 212 18.40 23.31 46.01
N GLY A 213 19.57 23.81 45.60
CA GLY A 213 20.65 24.20 46.50
C GLY A 213 20.48 25.66 46.93
N SER A 214 19.77 25.88 48.03
CA SER A 214 19.55 27.21 48.61
C SER A 214 20.86 27.85 49.13
N SER A 215 21.36 28.88 48.44
CA SER A 215 22.40 29.78 48.94
C SER A 215 21.79 30.88 49.81
N ALA A 216 22.10 30.86 51.11
CA ALA A 216 21.71 31.87 52.07
C ALA A 216 22.41 33.22 51.79
N TYR A 217 21.62 34.29 51.79
CA TYR A 217 22.07 35.68 51.82
C TYR A 217 22.67 36.02 53.19
N GLY A 218 23.71 36.88 53.17
CA GLY A 218 24.64 37.13 54.27
C GLY A 218 24.21 38.10 55.36
N SER A 219 25.14 38.38 56.28
CA SER A 219 25.62 39.74 56.61
C SER A 219 26.42 39.79 57.93
N GLY A 220 27.48 40.59 57.92
CA GLY A 220 28.08 41.28 59.08
C GLY A 220 29.09 40.49 59.95
N THR A 221 30.12 41.05 60.59
CA THR A 221 30.76 42.37 60.57
C THR A 221 32.06 42.26 61.41
N PHE A 222 33.03 43.15 61.18
CA PHE A 222 34.16 43.59 62.02
C PHE A 222 35.39 42.68 62.30
N GLY A 223 36.56 43.21 61.92
CA GLY A 223 37.60 43.59 62.89
C GLY A 223 38.96 42.87 62.83
N GLY A 224 40.00 43.60 62.42
CA GLY A 224 41.31 43.57 63.11
C GLY A 224 42.50 42.87 62.46
N GLY A 225 43.39 43.68 61.86
CA GLY A 225 44.85 43.72 62.11
C GLY A 225 45.74 42.52 61.74
N GLY A 226 46.80 42.78 60.95
CA GLY A 226 48.00 41.93 60.96
C GLY A 226 48.80 41.91 59.66
N SER A 227 49.96 42.56 59.70
CA SER A 227 51.01 42.70 58.68
C SER A 227 51.67 41.39 58.21
N GLY A 228 52.20 41.38 56.98
CA GLY A 228 53.30 40.47 56.58
C GLY A 228 53.34 40.18 55.08
N GLY A 229 54.37 40.66 54.39
CA GLY A 229 54.45 40.64 52.92
C GLY A 229 54.86 39.33 52.26
N ARG A 230 54.73 39.26 50.93
CA ARG A 230 55.82 39.00 49.96
C ARG A 230 55.25 38.84 48.54
N ARG A 231 55.84 39.63 47.62
CA ARG A 231 56.29 39.34 46.25
C ARG A 231 55.43 38.42 45.34
N GLY A 232 55.07 38.97 44.18
CA GLY A 232 54.76 38.18 42.98
C GLY A 232 54.02 38.96 41.90
N ARG A 233 54.73 39.80 41.14
CA ARG A 233 54.23 40.58 40.00
C ARG A 233 53.89 39.63 38.84
N SER A 234 52.62 39.57 38.45
CA SER A 234 52.16 38.99 37.18
C SER A 234 52.10 40.08 36.09
N THR A 235 52.38 39.69 34.86
CA THR A 235 52.26 40.51 33.65
C THR A 235 51.48 39.75 32.60
N GLY A 236 50.36 40.36 32.16
CA GLY A 236 49.69 40.21 30.85
C GLY A 236 48.98 38.87 30.60
N GLY A 237 47.78 38.80 30.01
CA GLY A 237 46.95 39.78 29.33
C GLY A 237 46.18 39.09 28.19
N GLY A 238 44.89 39.42 28.02
CA GLY A 238 44.04 39.06 26.86
C GLY A 238 43.29 37.73 27.04
N GLY A 239 41.97 37.60 26.83
CA GLY A 239 40.99 38.45 26.17
C GLY A 239 40.15 37.56 25.24
N GLY A 240 38.81 37.72 25.27
CA GLY A 240 37.93 37.17 24.22
C GLY A 240 36.71 36.42 24.73
N GLY A 241 35.60 37.13 24.88
CA GLY A 241 34.26 36.53 25.00
C GLY A 241 33.47 36.62 23.69
N CYS A 242 32.51 35.72 23.54
CA CYS A 242 31.22 35.89 22.87
C CYS A 242 30.37 34.67 23.31
N GLY A 243 29.13 34.77 23.82
CA GLY A 243 28.11 35.79 23.63
C GLY A 243 27.15 35.31 22.55
N GLY A 244 26.15 34.51 22.92
CA GLY A 244 25.17 33.95 21.96
C GLY A 244 24.01 33.25 22.66
N GLY A 245 23.20 34.02 23.40
CA GLY A 245 21.88 33.59 23.84
C GLY A 245 20.86 33.77 22.71
N GLY A 246 19.91 32.85 22.62
CA GLY A 246 18.76 32.94 21.73
C GLY A 246 17.66 32.01 22.22
N GLY A 247 16.77 32.56 23.05
CA GLY A 247 15.55 31.91 23.52
C GLY A 247 14.35 32.17 22.61
N GLY A 248 13.30 31.38 22.82
CA GLY A 248 11.96 31.52 22.23
C GLY A 248 11.41 30.12 21.91
N GLY A 249 10.37 29.57 22.55
CA GLY A 249 9.29 30.16 23.34
C GLY A 249 8.00 30.21 22.52
N GLY A 250 7.04 29.32 22.83
CA GLY A 250 5.66 29.31 22.33
C GLY A 250 5.24 27.92 21.80
N GLY A 251 4.18 27.24 22.25
CA GLY A 251 3.05 27.63 23.11
C GLY A 251 1.71 27.33 22.39
N GLY A 252 0.90 26.45 22.97
CA GLY A 252 -0.54 26.26 22.67
C GLY A 252 -0.87 25.35 21.48
N GLY A 253 -1.90 24.51 21.48
CA GLY A 253 -3.02 24.32 22.39
C GLY A 253 -4.31 24.02 21.60
N GLY A 254 -5.10 23.04 22.06
CA GLY A 254 -6.52 22.80 21.67
C GLY A 254 -6.73 22.14 20.30
N GLY A 255 -7.72 21.30 20.05
CA GLY A 255 -8.90 20.88 20.82
C GLY A 255 -10.03 20.55 19.84
N GLY A 256 -10.79 19.48 20.12
CA GLY A 256 -12.23 19.37 19.83
C GLY A 256 -12.73 19.04 18.41
N GLY A 257 -13.38 17.88 18.28
CA GLY A 257 -14.86 17.84 18.19
C GLY A 257 -15.55 17.72 16.83
N GLY A 258 -16.54 16.81 16.76
CA GLY A 258 -17.69 16.80 15.84
C GLY A 258 -17.51 15.94 14.59
N GLY A 259 -18.40 15.02 14.19
CA GLY A 259 -19.83 14.85 14.48
C GLY A 259 -20.67 15.07 13.21
N GLY A 260 -21.50 14.08 12.84
CA GLY A 260 -22.55 14.16 11.79
C GLY A 260 -22.26 13.23 10.59
N GLY A 261 -23.15 12.36 10.11
CA GLY A 261 -24.61 12.26 10.25
C GLY A 261 -25.31 12.70 8.95
N GLY A 262 -26.04 11.77 8.31
CA GLY A 262 -26.90 11.98 7.12
C GLY A 262 -26.65 10.89 6.07
N GLY A 263 -27.54 9.92 5.82
CA GLY A 263 -28.91 10.08 5.29
C GLY A 263 -28.82 10.07 3.76
N GLY A 264 -29.50 9.28 2.95
CA GLY A 264 -30.75 8.52 3.06
C GLY A 264 -31.37 8.53 1.65
N GLY A 265 -31.99 7.43 1.23
CA GLY A 265 -32.76 7.32 -0.03
C GLY A 265 -32.51 5.97 -0.72
N GLY A 266 -33.48 5.07 -0.93
CA GLY A 266 -34.93 5.17 -0.82
C GLY A 266 -35.58 4.64 -2.11
N GLY A 267 -36.42 3.61 -1.98
CA GLY A 267 -37.43 3.17 -2.96
C GLY A 267 -36.98 2.09 -3.97
N GLY A 268 -37.72 1.01 -4.22
CA GLY A 268 -39.04 0.60 -3.74
C GLY A 268 -39.60 -0.57 -4.60
N GLY A 269 -40.56 -1.31 -4.03
CA GLY A 269 -41.54 -2.21 -4.70
C GLY A 269 -41.01 -3.61 -5.01
N GLY A 270 -41.50 -4.73 -4.46
CA GLY A 270 -42.91 -5.18 -4.32
C GLY A 270 -43.25 -6.06 -5.55
N GLY A 271 -43.82 -7.26 -5.50
CA GLY A 271 -44.37 -8.14 -4.47
C GLY A 271 -45.02 -9.35 -5.18
N GLY A 272 -45.49 -10.35 -4.40
CA GLY A 272 -46.37 -11.46 -4.85
C GLY A 272 -45.66 -12.58 -5.63
N GLY A 273 -45.88 -13.88 -5.40
CA GLY A 273 -47.02 -14.58 -4.82
C GLY A 273 -47.63 -15.50 -5.88
N GLY A 274 -47.53 -16.82 -5.66
CA GLY A 274 -48.37 -17.84 -6.32
C GLY A 274 -47.81 -18.49 -7.59
N GLY A 275 -47.72 -19.82 -7.58
CA GLY A 275 -47.42 -20.67 -8.74
C GLY A 275 -46.34 -21.70 -8.47
#